data_AF-A0A366K0I0-F1
#
_entry.id   AF-A0A366K0I0-F1
#
_cell.length_a   1.000
_cell.length_b   1.000
_cell.length_c   1.000
_cell.angle_alpha   90.00
_cell.angle_beta   90.00
_cell.angle_gamma   90.00
#
_symmetry.space_group_name_H-M   'P 1'
#
loop_
_entity.id
_entity.type
_entity.pdbx_description
1 polymer ?
#
loop_
_entity_poly.entity_id
_entity_poly.type
_entity_poly.pdbx_seq_one_letter_code
_entity_poly.pdbx_strand_id
1 'polypeptide(L)'
;MEEHHPHLVWKDWKVDVRSLSANDIRNEEIKASVPNEFQGELTCWVFLYDGGVSNVVYLLQDKQGLQDLGIGLLKGDELIKPICFV
;
A
#
# COMPACT_ATOMS: atom_id res chain seq x y z
N MET A 1 17.27 -8.86 11.18
CA MET A 1 16.13 -8.86 10.24
C MET A 1 14.92 -9.20 11.10
N GLU A 2 14.29 -8.18 11.67
CA GLU A 2 13.31 -8.32 12.74
C GLU A 2 11.92 -8.75 12.22
N GLU A 3 11.19 -9.38 13.12
CA GLU A 3 10.00 -10.21 12.97
C GLU A 3 8.78 -9.49 12.41
N HIS A 4 8.74 -9.27 11.10
CA HIS A 4 7.49 -8.89 10.43
C HIS A 4 6.99 -10.07 9.59
N HIS A 5 6.22 -10.93 10.26
CA HIS A 5 5.37 -11.96 9.67
C HIS A 5 6.09 -12.99 8.78
N PRO A 6 6.97 -13.86 9.33
CA PRO A 6 7.73 -14.86 8.57
C PRO A 6 6.87 -15.83 7.75
N HIS A 7 5.59 -15.99 8.11
CA HIS A 7 4.65 -16.82 7.38
C HIS A 7 4.23 -16.23 6.02
N LEU A 8 4.48 -14.94 5.77
CA LEU A 8 4.14 -14.24 4.52
C LEU A 8 5.20 -14.39 3.42
N VAL A 9 6.43 -14.78 3.79
CA VAL A 9 7.60 -14.87 2.88
C VAL A 9 7.45 -16.01 1.86
N TRP A 10 6.64 -17.02 2.15
CA TRP A 10 6.54 -18.27 1.38
C TRP A 10 5.18 -18.47 0.70
N LYS A 11 4.38 -17.41 0.59
CA LYS A 11 3.03 -17.46 0.05
C LYS A 11 2.99 -16.83 -1.34
N ASP A 12 2.21 -17.43 -2.24
CA ASP A 12 1.92 -16.83 -3.54
C ASP A 12 1.03 -15.59 -3.32
N TRP A 13 1.53 -14.42 -3.67
CA TRP A 13 0.80 -13.17 -3.61
C TRP A 13 0.18 -12.89 -4.97
N LYS A 14 -1.12 -12.57 -4.99
CA LYS A 14 -1.75 -11.95 -6.16
C LYS A 14 -1.49 -10.46 -6.04
N VAL A 15 -0.97 -9.87 -7.11
CA VAL A 15 -0.64 -8.44 -7.15
C VAL A 15 -1.53 -7.78 -8.18
N ASP A 16 -2.20 -6.70 -7.78
CA ASP A 16 -2.89 -5.79 -8.67
C ASP A 16 -2.13 -4.46 -8.67
N VAL A 17 -1.85 -3.91 -9.86
CA VAL A 17 -1.04 -2.70 -10.03
C VAL A 17 -1.84 -1.67 -10.77
N ARG A 18 -1.99 -0.49 -10.17
CA ARG A 18 -2.83 0.58 -10.71
C ARG A 18 -2.07 1.90 -10.74
N SER A 19 -2.22 2.63 -11.84
CA SER A 19 -1.86 4.05 -11.86
C SER A 19 -3.08 4.89 -11.49
N LEU A 20 -2.92 5.80 -10.53
CA LEU A 20 -3.99 6.68 -10.06
C LEU A 20 -3.46 8.03 -9.59
N SER A 21 -4.28 9.08 -9.66
CA SER A 21 -3.92 10.37 -9.07
C SER A 21 -4.03 10.29 -7.55
N ALA A 22 -3.14 10.96 -6.81
CA ALA A 22 -3.28 11.12 -5.36
C ALA A 22 -4.65 11.71 -4.96
N ASN A 23 -5.25 12.52 -5.83
CA ASN A 23 -6.57 13.11 -5.62
C ASN A 23 -7.72 12.10 -5.76
N ASP A 24 -7.52 10.98 -6.44
CA ASP A 24 -8.52 9.93 -6.65
C ASP A 24 -8.61 8.95 -5.47
N ILE A 25 -7.66 9.01 -4.52
CA ILE A 25 -7.69 8.20 -3.30
C ILE A 25 -8.85 8.67 -2.41
N ARG A 26 -9.83 7.78 -2.21
CA ARG A 26 -11.03 8.05 -1.41
C ARG A 26 -10.88 7.73 0.08
N ASN A 27 -9.95 6.85 0.43
CA ASN A 27 -9.66 6.55 1.83
C ASN A 27 -8.79 7.69 2.39
N GLU A 28 -9.37 8.49 3.29
CA GLU A 28 -8.72 9.69 3.83
C GLU A 28 -7.44 9.38 4.63
N GLU A 29 -7.36 8.22 5.28
CA GLU A 29 -6.16 7.80 6.03
C GLU A 29 -5.01 7.45 5.10
N ILE A 30 -5.30 6.75 4.00
CA ILE A 30 -4.31 6.48 2.95
C ILE A 30 -3.90 7.78 2.28
N LYS A 31 -4.86 8.67 1.98
CA LYS A 31 -4.58 9.96 1.35
C LYS A 31 -3.67 10.83 2.22
N ALA A 32 -3.89 10.84 3.54
CA ALA A 32 -3.04 11.56 4.49
C ALA A 32 -1.60 11.02 4.57
N SER A 33 -1.35 9.79 4.12
CA SER A 33 0.02 9.24 4.04
C SER A 33 0.80 9.78 2.84
N VAL A 34 0.13 10.32 1.82
CA VAL A 34 0.80 10.92 0.65
C VAL A 34 1.18 12.37 0.98
N PRO A 35 2.43 12.79 0.74
CA PRO A 35 2.85 14.17 0.95
C PRO A 35 1.94 15.15 0.18
N ASN A 36 1.46 16.21 0.85
CA ASN A 36 0.56 17.20 0.23
C ASN A 36 1.15 17.89 -1.01
N GLU A 37 2.48 17.94 -1.12
CA GLU A 37 3.21 18.53 -2.23
C GLU A 37 3.23 17.61 -3.47
N PHE A 38 2.90 16.33 -3.29
CA PHE A 38 2.85 15.36 -4.38
C PHE A 38 1.59 15.56 -5.22
N GLN A 39 1.77 16.10 -6.43
CA GLN A 39 0.68 16.31 -7.39
C GLN A 39 0.72 15.36 -8.60
N GLY A 40 1.58 14.34 -8.54
CA GLY A 40 1.81 13.40 -9.64
C GLY A 40 0.81 12.24 -9.69
N GLU A 41 1.01 11.38 -10.69
CA GLU A 41 0.45 10.04 -10.71
C GLU A 41 1.22 9.12 -9.77
N LEU A 42 0.49 8.27 -9.05
CA LEU A 42 1.00 7.24 -8.19
C LEU A 42 0.93 5.89 -8.88
N THR A 43 1.89 5.03 -8.58
CA THR A 43 1.75 3.59 -8.77
C THR A 43 1.28 2.98 -7.45
N CYS A 44 0.08 2.41 -7.45
CA CYS A 44 -0.49 1.71 -6.32
C CYS A 44 -0.40 0.20 -6.57
N TRP A 45 0.38 -0.47 -5.74
CA TRP A 45 0.49 -1.91 -5.69
C TRP A 45 -0.42 -2.44 -4.60
N VAL A 46 -1.25 -3.42 -4.93
CA VAL A 46 -2.20 -4.04 -4.02
C VAL A 46 -1.87 -5.52 -3.94
N PHE A 47 -1.35 -5.94 -2.79
CA PHE A 47 -0.94 -7.31 -2.51
C PHE A 47 -2.07 -8.03 -1.78
N LEU A 48 -2.61 -9.06 -2.43
CA LEU A 48 -3.68 -9.92 -1.96
C LEU A 48 -3.08 -11.28 -1.62
N TYR A 49 -3.23 -11.71 -0.38
CA TYR A 49 -2.82 -13.05 0.03
C TYR A 49 -3.97 -14.06 -0.18
N ASP A 50 -3.68 -15.16 -0.88
CA ASP A 50 -4.64 -16.24 -1.12
C ASP A 50 -4.92 -17.03 0.18
N GLY A 51 -6.00 -16.66 0.87
CA GLY A 51 -6.42 -17.24 2.15
C GLY A 51 -6.80 -16.20 3.22
N GLY A 52 -6.61 -14.90 2.98
CA GLY A 52 -7.01 -13.82 3.87
C GLY A 52 -8.03 -12.90 3.21
N VAL A 53 -9.31 -13.25 3.25
CA VAL A 53 -10.40 -12.61 2.49
C VAL A 53 -10.64 -11.12 2.81
N SER A 54 -9.87 -10.53 3.72
CA SER A 54 -10.11 -9.16 4.21
C SER A 54 -8.85 -8.34 4.40
N ASN A 55 -7.65 -8.94 4.29
CA ASN A 55 -6.39 -8.25 4.56
C ASN A 55 -5.69 -7.90 3.25
N VAL A 56 -5.39 -6.63 3.06
CA VAL A 56 -4.74 -6.12 1.85
C VAL A 56 -3.53 -5.31 2.26
N VAL A 57 -2.37 -5.60 1.68
CA VAL A 57 -1.21 -4.71 1.81
C VAL A 57 -1.19 -3.81 0.59
N TYR A 58 -1.05 -2.51 0.77
CA TYR A 58 -0.85 -1.58 -0.35
C TYR A 58 0.53 -0.93 -0.25
N LEU A 59 1.11 -0.60 -1.40
CA LEU A 59 2.29 0.26 -1.54
C LEU A 59 1.98 1.36 -2.57
N LEU A 60 2.16 2.60 -2.16
CA LEU A 60 2.10 3.79 -3.01
C LEU A 60 3.52 4.22 -3.34
N GLN A 61 3.81 4.34 -4.63
CA GLN A 61 5.05 4.87 -5.16
C GLN A 61 4.78 6.03 -6.09
N ASP A 62 5.79 6.85 -6.34
CA ASP A 62 5.76 7.71 -7.51
C ASP A 62 5.61 6.88 -8.81
N LYS A 63 5.26 7.54 -9.91
CA LYS A 63 5.10 6.90 -11.22
C LYS A 63 6.37 6.15 -11.69
N GLN A 64 7.55 6.56 -11.24
CA GLN A 64 8.83 6.01 -11.69
C GLN A 64 9.29 4.84 -10.82
N GLY A 65 8.61 4.57 -9.71
CA GLY A 65 9.02 3.59 -8.70
C GLY A 65 10.29 4.00 -7.94
N LEU A 66 10.65 5.29 -7.95
CA LEU A 66 11.88 5.79 -7.32
C LEU A 66 11.67 6.16 -5.86
N GLN A 67 10.49 6.66 -5.53
CA GLN A 67 10.11 7.06 -4.17
C GLN A 67 8.92 6.24 -3.68
N ASP A 68 9.10 5.56 -2.55
CA ASP A 68 8.02 4.98 -1.77
C ASP A 68 7.35 6.09 -0.96
N LEU A 69 6.04 6.27 -1.16
CA LEU A 69 5.25 7.35 -0.56
C LEU A 69 4.39 6.84 0.60
N GLY A 70 4.06 5.55 0.63
CA GLY A 70 3.35 4.96 1.76
C GLY A 70 3.12 3.47 1.57
N ILE A 71 3.14 2.72 2.67
CA ILE A 71 2.76 1.31 2.70
C ILE A 71 1.89 1.05 3.92
N GLY A 72 0.89 0.20 3.77
CA GLY A 72 -0.04 -0.06 4.86
C GLY A 72 -0.78 -1.37 4.73
N LEU A 73 -1.28 -1.84 5.86
CA LEU A 73 -2.17 -2.99 5.95
C LEU A 73 -3.61 -2.49 6.15
N LEU A 74 -4.48 -2.82 5.20
CA LEU A 74 -5.91 -2.66 5.31
C LEU A 74 -6.56 -3.95 5.79
N LYS A 75 -7.58 -3.84 6.65
CA LYS A 75 -8.48 -4.95 6.98
C LYS A 75 -9.92 -4.48 6.81
N GLY A 76 -10.61 -5.00 5.80
CA GLY A 76 -11.99 -4.59 5.51
C GLY A 76 -12.11 -3.08 5.27
N ASP A 77 -11.22 -2.53 4.45
CA ASP A 77 -11.12 -1.10 4.08
C ASP A 77 -10.62 -0.13 5.17
N GLU A 78 -10.36 -0.60 6.39
CA GLU A 78 -9.77 0.20 7.49
C GLU A 78 -8.24 0.06 7.53
N LEU A 79 -7.50 1.16 7.73
CA LEU A 79 -6.05 1.13 7.92
C LEU A 79 -5.71 0.63 9.33
N ILE A 80 -5.20 -0.59 9.41
CA ILE A 80 -4.84 -1.22 10.68
C ILE A 80 -3.43 -0.82 11.13
N LYS A 81 -2.53 -0.64 10.16
CA LYS A 81 -1.15 -0.22 10.45
C LYS A 81 -0.54 0.51 9.26
N PRO A 82 -0.23 1.81 9.38
CA PRO A 82 0.72 2.43 8.48
C PRO A 82 2.10 1.85 8.77
N ILE A 83 2.78 1.37 7.73
CA ILE A 83 4.20 1.08 7.78
C ILE A 83 4.83 2.33 7.14
N CYS A 84 5.12 3.35 7.94
CA CYS A 84 5.81 4.53 7.42
C CYS A 84 7.25 4.17 7.08
N PHE A 85 7.72 4.61 5.91
CA PHE A 85 9.15 4.71 5.66
C PHE A 85 9.65 5.98 6.37
N VAL A 86 10.67 5.81 7.21
CA VAL A 86 11.35 6.89 7.95
C VAL A 86 12.26 7.66 6.98
#